data_AF-A0A6M3JWZ6-F1
#
_entry.id   AF-A0A6M3JWZ6-F1
#
_cell.length_a   1.000
_cell.length_b   1.000
_cell.length_c   1.000
_cell.angle_alpha   90.00
_cell.angle_beta   90.00
_cell.angle_gamma   90.00
#
_symmetry.space_group_name_H-M   'P 1'
#
loop_
_entity.id
_entity.type
_entity.pdbx_description
1 polymer ?
#
loop_
_entity_poly.entity_id
_entity_poly.type
_entity_poly.pdbx_seq_one_letter_code
_entity_poly.pdbx_strand_id
1 'polypeptide(L)' 'MSVEEQILLNEIKTQLEILNSLVPSGYDYVGLTTTGGNLTKVEFKTGGSAGTIISTLTLSYDVDNNLASVTKT' A
#
# COMPACT_ATOMS: atom_id res chain seq x y z
N MET A 1 -1.62 0.00 33.31
CA MET A 1 -2.18 -0.19 31.96
C MET A 1 -3.17 -1.33 32.04
N SER A 2 -4.42 -1.09 31.62
CA SER A 2 -5.47 -2.11 31.61
C SER A 2 -5.25 -3.11 30.46
N VAL A 3 -5.94 -4.25 30.51
CA VAL A 3 -5.93 -5.23 29.41
C VAL A 3 -6.53 -4.62 28.13
N GLU A 4 -7.56 -3.77 28.27
CA GLU A 4 -8.19 -3.07 27.15
C GLU A 4 -7.21 -2.10 26.46
N GLU A 5 -6.45 -1.34 27.24
CA GLU A 5 -5.39 -0.46 26.72
C GLU A 5 -4.31 -1.27 25.98
N GLN A 6 -3.93 -2.43 26.52
CA GLN A 6 -2.93 -3.29 25.89
C GLN A 6 -3.40 -3.88 24.55
N ILE A 7 -4.68 -4.27 24.45
CA ILE A 7 -5.29 -4.76 23.21
C ILE A 7 -5.29 -3.65 22.16
N LEU A 8 -5.76 -2.46 22.53
CA LEU A 8 -5.80 -1.31 21.62
C LEU A 8 -4.40 -0.96 21.10
N LEU A 9 -3.39 -0.96 21.97
CA LEU A 9 -2.01 -0.71 21.57
C LEU A 9 -1.48 -1.76 20.59
N ASN A 10 -1.87 -3.02 20.72
CA ASN A 10 -1.44 -4.08 19.81
C ASN A 10 -2.10 -3.94 18.42
N GLU A 11 -3.38 -3.59 18.38
CA GLU A 11 -4.08 -3.31 17.12
C GLU A 11 -3.46 -2.13 16.38
N ILE A 12 -3.19 -1.03 17.08
CA ILE A 12 -2.55 0.16 16.51
C ILE A 12 -1.16 -0.17 15.96
N LYS A 13 -0.34 -0.92 16.72
CA LYS A 13 0.99 -1.34 16.24
C LYS A 13 0.90 -2.19 14.98
N THR A 14 -0.02 -3.13 14.95
CA THR A 14 -0.23 -4.00 13.78
C THR A 14 -0.60 -3.19 12.55
N GLN A 15 -1.52 -2.23 12.68
CA GLN A 15 -1.90 -1.34 11.58
C GLN A 15 -0.72 -0.48 11.10
N LEU A 16 0.09 0.04 12.03
CA LEU A 16 1.27 0.82 11.70
C LEU A 16 2.33 -0.01 10.96
N GLU A 17 2.56 -1.25 11.38
CA GLU A 17 3.46 -2.19 10.70
C GLU A 17 2.98 -2.51 9.28
N ILE A 18 1.68 -2.76 9.10
CA ILE A 18 1.08 -2.98 7.77
C ILE A 18 1.32 -1.76 6.88
N LEU A 19 1.06 -0.54 7.38
CA LEU A 19 1.22 0.69 6.60
C LEU A 19 2.68 0.90 6.16
N ASN A 20 3.63 0.69 7.07
CA ASN A 20 5.06 0.76 6.77
C ASN A 20 5.51 -0.32 5.79
N SER A 21 4.81 -1.46 5.72
CA SER A 21 5.12 -2.54 4.81
C SER A 21 4.69 -2.28 3.37
N LEU A 22 3.80 -1.32 3.09
CA LEU A 22 3.27 -1.10 1.74
C LEU A 22 4.35 -0.62 0.76
N VAL A 23 5.21 0.28 1.20
CA VAL A 23 6.29 0.82 0.37
C VAL A 23 7.54 -0.06 0.56
N PRO A 24 7.97 -0.83 -0.47
CA PRO A 24 9.22 -1.57 -0.38
C PRO A 24 10.42 -0.61 -0.31
N SER A 25 11.54 -1.07 0.23
CA SER A 25 12.81 -0.36 0.11
C SER A 25 13.53 -0.73 -1.19
N GLY A 26 14.50 0.10 -1.59
CA GLY A 26 15.41 -0.22 -2.70
C GLY A 26 14.87 0.00 -4.12
N TYR A 27 13.66 0.55 -4.28
CA TYR A 27 13.17 1.01 -5.58
C TYR A 27 13.86 2.31 -6.01
N ASP A 28 13.97 2.51 -7.32
CA ASP A 28 14.46 3.75 -7.94
C ASP A 28 13.43 4.39 -8.88
N TYR A 29 12.27 3.73 -9.07
CA TYR A 29 11.19 4.21 -9.92
C TYR A 29 9.82 3.77 -9.40
N VAL A 30 8.82 4.62 -9.62
CA VAL A 30 7.41 4.36 -9.27
C VAL A 30 6.54 4.56 -10.52
N GLY A 31 5.90 3.49 -10.97
CA GLY A 31 4.91 3.52 -12.05
C GLY A 31 3.50 3.64 -11.51
N LEU A 32 2.69 4.55 -12.06
CA LEU A 32 1.31 4.77 -11.65
C LEU A 32 0.36 4.43 -12.80
N THR A 33 -0.70 3.68 -12.52
CA THR A 33 -1.80 3.45 -13.47
C THR A 33 -3.08 4.03 -12.90
N THR A 34 -3.77 4.83 -13.71
CA THR A 34 -5.06 5.43 -13.35
C THR A 34 -6.19 4.91 -14.24
N THR A 35 -7.35 4.65 -13.64
CA THR A 35 -8.57 4.27 -14.36
C THR A 35 -9.71 5.17 -13.87
N GLY A 36 -10.40 5.86 -14.79
CA GLY A 36 -11.55 6.70 -14.42
C GLY A 36 -11.23 7.82 -13.42
N GLY A 37 -9.99 8.32 -13.41
CA GLY A 37 -9.52 9.34 -12.46
C GLY A 37 -8.95 8.79 -11.14
N ASN A 38 -9.15 7.51 -10.85
CA ASN A 38 -8.60 6.86 -9.66
C ASN A 38 -7.25 6.21 -9.93
N LEU A 39 -6.35 6.23 -8.96
CA LEU A 39 -5.11 5.45 -8.99
C LEU A 39 -5.44 3.98 -8.69
N THR A 40 -5.24 3.07 -9.65
CA THR A 40 -5.62 1.65 -9.51
C THR A 40 -4.42 0.72 -9.33
N LYS A 41 -3.22 1.16 -9.73
CA LYS A 41 -2.00 0.38 -9.58
C LYS A 41 -0.78 1.26 -9.32
N VAL A 42 0.07 0.83 -8.39
CA VAL A 42 1.42 1.38 -8.16
C VAL A 42 2.44 0.26 -8.33
N GLU A 43 3.41 0.45 -9.21
CA GLU A 43 4.51 -0.49 -9.42
C GLU A 43 5.82 0.13 -8.93
N PHE A 44 6.42 -0.47 -7.91
CA PHE A 44 7.78 -0.11 -7.47
C PHE A 44 8.79 -0.90 -8.29
N LYS A 45 9.77 -0.21 -8.88
CA LYS A 45 10.74 -0.82 -9.79
C LYS A 45 12.19 -0.51 -9.40
N THR A 46 13.10 -1.37 -9.85
CA THR A 46 14.55 -1.17 -9.85
C THR A 46 15.10 -1.20 -11.27
N GLY A 47 16.04 -0.32 -11.61
CA GLY A 47 16.54 -0.14 -12.97
C GLY A 47 15.73 0.85 -13.80
N GLY A 48 15.02 1.79 -13.16
CA GLY A 48 14.25 2.84 -13.84
C GLY A 48 12.89 2.39 -14.38
N SER A 49 12.34 3.15 -15.33
CA SER A 49 10.97 2.96 -15.82
C SER A 49 10.73 1.62 -16.54
N ALA A 50 11.73 1.14 -17.27
CA ALA A 50 11.76 -0.17 -17.93
C ALA A 50 12.33 -1.28 -17.04
N GLY A 51 12.61 -0.97 -15.77
CA GLY A 51 13.21 -1.86 -14.80
C GLY A 51 12.28 -2.97 -14.29
N THR A 52 12.81 -3.79 -13.38
CA THR A 52 12.12 -4.93 -12.76
C THR A 52 11.15 -4.44 -11.70
N ILE A 53 9.91 -4.92 -11.74
CA ILE A 53 8.92 -4.68 -10.68
C ILE A 53 9.32 -5.50 -9.45
N ILE A 54 9.54 -4.82 -8.33
CA ILE A 54 9.84 -5.45 -7.04
C ILE A 54 8.63 -5.51 -6.12
N SER A 55 7.60 -4.70 -6.38
CA SER A 55 6.30 -4.84 -5.73
C SER A 55 5.22 -4.09 -6.51
N THR A 56 3.98 -4.58 -6.40
CA THR A 56 2.78 -3.92 -6.93
C THR A 56 1.79 -3.66 -5.81
N LEU A 57 1.25 -2.44 -5.75
CA LEU A 57 0.04 -2.15 -4.99
C LEU A 57 -1.15 -2.10 -5.95
N THR A 58 -2.19 -2.84 -5.63
CA THR A 58 -3.49 -2.78 -6.31
C THR A 58 -4.48 -2.06 -5.41
N LEU A 59 -5.12 -1.01 -5.93
CA LEU A 59 -6.06 -0.18 -5.19
C LEU A 59 -7.47 -0.45 -5.70
N SER A 60 -8.39 -0.77 -4.79
CA SER A 60 -9.81 -0.95 -5.12
C SER A 60 -10.65 0.15 -4.48
N TYR A 61 -11.78 0.47 -5.10
CA TYR A 61 -12.66 1.54 -4.68
C TYR A 61 -14.08 1.00 -4.50
N ASP A 62 -14.82 1.59 -3.57
CA ASP A 62 -16.23 1.27 -3.36
C ASP A 62 -17.13 1.96 -4.39
N VAL A 63 -18.45 1.78 -4.24
CA VAL A 63 -19.46 2.35 -5.15
C VAL A 63 -19.54 3.87 -5.09
N ASP A 64 -19.06 4.48 -4.00
CA ASP A 64 -19.06 5.92 -3.77
C ASP A 64 -17.70 6.55 -4.12
N ASN A 65 -16.83 5.79 -4.78
CA ASN A 65 -15.50 6.21 -5.22
C ASN A 65 -14.49 6.48 -4.08
N ASN A 66 -14.69 5.89 -2.90
CA ASN A 66 -13.72 5.91 -1.82
C ASN A 66 -12.76 4.72 -1.93
N LEU A 67 -11.52 4.91 -1.46
CA LEU A 67 -10.54 3.83 -1.41
C LEU A 67 -11.00 2.73 -0.44
N ALA A 68 -11.28 1.54 -0.97
CA ALA A 68 -11.78 0.40 -0.22
C ALA A 68 -10.66 -0.53 0.25
N SER A 69 -9.62 -0.74 -0.59
CA SER A 69 -8.48 -1.57 -0.19
C SER A 69 -7.21 -1.23 -0.95
N VAL A 70 -6.08 -1.60 -0.32
CA VAL A 70 -4.75 -1.62 -0.93
C VAL A 70 -4.19 -3.02 -0.73
N THR A 71 -3.88 -3.73 -1.81
CA THR A 71 -3.28 -5.07 -1.78
C THR A 71 -1.88 -5.01 -2.35
N LYS A 72 -0.89 -5.48 -1.58
CA LYS A 72 0.50 -5.58 -2.00
C LYS A 72 0.81 -7.00 -2.49
N THR A 73 1.51 -7.10 -3.62
CA THR A 73 2.14 -8.33 -4.15
C THR A 73 3.61 -8.10 -4.44
#